data_AF-A0A836UNW9-F1
#
_entry.id   AF-A0A836UNW9-F1
#
_cell.length_a   1.000
_cell.length_b   1.000
_cell.length_c   1.000
_cell.angle_alpha   90.00
_cell.angle_beta   90.00
_cell.angle_gamma   90.00
#
_symmetry.space_group_name_H-M   'P 1'
#
loop_
_entity.id
_entity.type
_entity.pdbx_description
1 polymer ?
#
loop_
_entity_poly.entity_id
_entity_poly.type
_entity_poly.pdbx_seq_one_letter_code
_entity_poly.pdbx_strand_id
1 'polypeptide(L)'
;MVDMLVLVKDFYYHPDMKGKNSLKFVLPAVLNSSSFIQNKYAQPIYGNKLGIPSANFKHFKWVQYENGQVIDPYKLLPKLFVDVSAENEKILCSDDDTLNNGGAALIAYRKLQYEGMGNYERKQLKAGLLQYCELDTFAMVMLFEAWKNWPECNVGSS
;
A
#
# COMPACT_ATOMS: atom_id res chain seq x y z
N MET A 1 -11.32 2.51 -16.36
CA MET A 1 -10.63 2.68 -15.06
C MET A 1 -10.57 4.16 -14.80
N VAL A 2 -11.08 4.63 -13.65
CA VAL A 2 -11.02 6.05 -13.26
C VAL A 2 -9.64 6.33 -12.70
N ASP A 3 -9.03 7.45 -13.07
CA ASP A 3 -7.72 7.85 -12.54
C ASP A 3 -7.90 8.45 -11.14
N MET A 4 -7.49 7.70 -10.11
CA MET A 4 -7.54 8.15 -8.72
C MET A 4 -6.62 9.34 -8.46
N LEU A 5 -5.56 9.53 -9.25
CA LEU A 5 -4.66 10.68 -9.08
C LEU A 5 -5.37 12.00 -9.39
N VAL A 6 -6.25 12.01 -10.38
CA VAL A 6 -7.07 13.18 -10.72
C VAL A 6 -7.99 13.53 -9.54
N LEU A 7 -8.68 12.52 -8.98
CA LEU A 7 -9.56 12.73 -7.83
C LEU A 7 -8.80 13.23 -6.59
N VAL A 8 -7.61 12.70 -6.32
CA VAL A 8 -6.76 13.20 -5.22
C VAL A 8 -6.42 14.67 -5.43
N LYS A 9 -5.91 15.03 -6.61
CA LYS A 9 -5.47 16.40 -6.91
C LYS A 9 -6.62 17.41 -6.87
N ASP A 10 -7.81 17.01 -7.29
CA ASP A 10 -8.96 17.92 -7.40
C ASP A 10 -9.75 18.02 -6.08
N PHE A 11 -9.78 16.95 -5.27
CA PHE A 11 -10.73 16.85 -4.15
C PHE A 11 -10.16 16.38 -2.81
N TYR A 12 -8.89 15.96 -2.70
CA TYR A 12 -8.35 15.45 -1.44
C TYR A 12 -6.94 15.96 -1.11
N TYR A 13 -6.83 16.77 -0.05
CA TYR A 13 -5.57 17.23 0.52
C TYR A 13 -5.52 16.94 2.02
N HIS A 14 -4.46 16.28 2.46
CA HIS A 14 -4.19 16.02 3.88
C HIS A 14 -2.80 16.57 4.27
N PRO A 15 -2.63 17.20 5.46
CA PRO A 15 -1.33 17.72 5.91
C PRO A 15 -0.22 16.66 5.89
N ASP A 16 -0.54 15.42 6.26
CA ASP A 16 0.43 14.31 6.29
C ASP A 16 0.95 13.88 4.91
N MET A 17 0.25 14.26 3.83
CA MET A 17 0.71 13.99 2.47
C MET A 17 1.89 14.87 2.06
N LYS A 18 2.12 16.01 2.74
CA LYS A 18 3.23 16.94 2.45
C LYS A 18 3.36 17.32 0.96
N GLY A 19 2.23 17.46 0.26
CA GLY A 19 2.17 17.79 -1.17
C GLY A 19 2.38 16.60 -2.13
N LYS A 20 2.52 15.38 -1.61
CA LYS A 20 2.70 14.16 -2.41
C LYS A 20 1.37 13.46 -2.69
N ASN A 21 1.18 13.02 -3.93
CA ASN A 21 -0.10 12.49 -4.40
C ASN A 21 -0.07 11.00 -4.76
N SER A 22 1.05 10.30 -4.51
CA SER A 22 1.10 8.85 -4.77
C SER A 22 0.33 8.08 -3.70
N LEU A 23 -0.16 6.88 -4.04
CA LEU A 23 -0.91 6.02 -3.13
C LEU A 23 -0.14 5.73 -1.83
N LYS A 24 1.19 5.71 -1.86
CA LYS A 24 2.04 5.52 -0.68
C LYS A 24 1.87 6.60 0.39
N PHE A 25 1.51 7.82 -0.01
CA PHE A 25 1.27 8.93 0.92
C PHE A 25 -0.23 9.14 1.18
N VAL A 26 -1.06 8.98 0.15
CA VAL A 26 -2.51 9.18 0.25
C VAL A 26 -3.15 8.09 1.10
N LEU A 27 -2.77 6.82 0.93
CA LEU A 27 -3.40 5.71 1.65
C LEU A 27 -3.18 5.78 3.16
N PRO A 28 -1.95 5.95 3.70
CA PRO A 28 -1.77 6.11 5.14
C PRO A 28 -2.49 7.33 5.70
N ALA A 29 -2.53 8.45 4.97
CA ALA A 29 -3.26 9.63 5.40
C ALA A 29 -4.76 9.34 5.54
N VAL A 30 -5.39 8.78 4.49
CA VAL A 30 -6.81 8.42 4.52
C VAL A 30 -7.12 7.38 5.60
N LEU A 31 -6.26 6.38 5.77
CA LEU A 31 -6.41 5.37 6.84
C LEU A 31 -6.35 5.98 8.24
N ASN A 32 -5.52 6.99 8.47
CA ASN A 32 -5.49 7.68 9.77
C ASN A 32 -6.70 8.61 9.98
N SER A 33 -7.31 9.13 8.91
CA SER A 33 -8.44 10.06 9.01
C SER A 33 -9.84 9.42 9.09
N SER A 34 -10.02 8.17 8.64
CA SER A 34 -11.35 7.55 8.53
C SER A 34 -11.54 6.38 9.51
N SER A 35 -12.38 6.59 10.52
CA SER A 35 -12.76 5.57 11.51
C SER A 35 -13.49 4.38 10.87
N PHE A 36 -14.26 4.61 9.79
CA PHE A 36 -14.99 3.57 9.07
C PHE A 36 -14.04 2.51 8.51
N ILE A 37 -13.06 2.92 7.70
CA ILE A 37 -12.11 1.98 7.09
C ILE A 37 -11.13 1.41 8.12
N GLN A 38 -10.80 2.14 9.18
CA GLN A 38 -10.03 1.62 10.31
C GLN A 38 -10.73 0.41 10.93
N ASN A 39 -12.01 0.56 11.30
CA ASN A 39 -12.79 -0.50 11.93
C ASN A 39 -13.01 -1.70 11.00
N LYS A 40 -13.24 -1.44 9.71
CA LYS A 40 -13.46 -2.51 8.71
C LYS A 40 -12.18 -3.31 8.45
N TYR A 41 -11.07 -2.63 8.20
CA TYR A 41 -9.82 -3.26 7.76
C TYR A 41 -8.87 -3.68 8.89
N ALA A 42 -9.22 -3.39 10.15
CA ALA A 42 -8.60 -4.00 11.33
C ALA A 42 -9.04 -5.46 11.54
N GLN A 43 -10.13 -5.88 10.89
CA GLN A 43 -10.64 -7.25 10.96
C GLN A 43 -9.89 -8.16 9.97
N PRO A 44 -9.76 -9.48 10.27
CA PRO A 44 -9.10 -10.45 9.38
C PRO A 44 -10.01 -10.89 8.22
N ILE A 45 -10.54 -9.91 7.50
CA ILE A 45 -11.52 -10.09 6.41
C ILE A 45 -10.85 -10.24 5.05
N TYR A 46 -9.57 -9.88 4.89
CA TYR A 46 -8.87 -9.93 3.61
C TYR A 46 -8.24 -11.31 3.37
N GLY A 47 -8.45 -11.91 2.20
CA GLY A 47 -8.10 -13.31 1.95
C GLY A 47 -8.92 -14.29 2.79
N ASN A 48 -10.17 -13.95 3.09
CA ASN A 48 -11.11 -14.78 3.84
C ASN A 48 -12.25 -15.24 2.92
N LYS A 49 -12.66 -16.52 3.00
CA LYS A 49 -13.74 -17.10 2.17
C LYS A 49 -15.08 -16.38 2.32
N LEU A 50 -15.35 -15.83 3.50
CA LEU A 50 -16.57 -15.07 3.81
C LEU A 50 -16.34 -13.55 3.79
N GLY A 51 -15.15 -13.10 3.40
CA GLY A 51 -14.76 -11.69 3.38
C GLY A 51 -14.31 -11.25 1.98
N ILE A 52 -13.25 -10.44 1.94
CA ILE A 52 -12.65 -9.97 0.70
C ILE A 52 -11.71 -11.06 0.17
N PRO A 53 -11.90 -11.56 -1.06
CA PRO A 53 -11.02 -12.56 -1.62
C PRO A 53 -9.62 -11.99 -1.89
N SER A 54 -8.60 -12.84 -1.80
CA SER A 54 -7.21 -12.47 -2.08
C SER A 54 -6.51 -13.62 -2.78
N ALA A 55 -5.59 -13.29 -3.69
CA ALA A 55 -4.72 -14.27 -4.33
C ALA A 55 -3.42 -14.48 -3.54
N ASN A 56 -2.94 -13.45 -2.85
CA ASN A 56 -1.61 -13.44 -2.24
C ASN A 56 -1.60 -13.35 -0.70
N PHE A 57 -2.77 -13.20 -0.07
CA PHE A 57 -2.93 -13.06 1.38
C PHE A 57 -3.99 -14.00 1.95
N LYS A 58 -3.93 -14.28 3.25
CA LYS A 58 -4.90 -15.10 3.99
C LYS A 58 -5.21 -14.46 5.33
N HIS A 59 -6.49 -14.22 5.63
CA HIS A 59 -6.97 -13.61 6.88
C HIS A 59 -6.19 -12.34 7.31
N PHE A 60 -5.80 -11.52 6.33
CA PHE A 60 -4.91 -10.39 6.52
C PHE A 60 -5.65 -9.17 7.08
N LYS A 61 -4.93 -8.39 7.88
CA LYS A 61 -5.39 -7.15 8.50
C LYS A 61 -4.55 -6.00 7.98
N TRP A 62 -5.17 -5.14 7.18
CA TRP A 62 -4.49 -3.99 6.59
C TRP A 62 -4.32 -2.83 7.57
N VAL A 63 -5.21 -2.73 8.56
CA VAL A 63 -5.10 -1.73 9.63
C VAL A 63 -4.49 -2.40 10.85
N GLN A 64 -3.30 -1.93 11.20
CA GLN A 64 -2.55 -2.28 12.40
C GLN A 64 -2.02 -0.99 12.99
N TYR A 65 -1.87 -0.93 14.31
CA TYR A 65 -1.47 0.31 15.00
C TYR A 65 -0.09 0.17 15.62
N GLU A 66 0.72 1.21 15.48
CA GLU A 66 1.98 1.38 16.18
C GLU A 66 2.02 2.82 16.73
N ASN A 67 2.26 2.98 18.03
CA ASN A 67 2.28 4.28 18.71
C ASN A 67 1.04 5.16 18.47
N GLY A 68 -0.14 4.54 18.33
CA GLY A 68 -1.41 5.24 18.09
C GLY A 68 -1.66 5.69 16.65
N GLN A 69 -0.76 5.37 15.72
CA GLN A 69 -0.94 5.64 14.28
C GLN A 69 -1.11 4.33 13.51
N VAL A 70 -1.85 4.40 12.40
CA VAL A 70 -1.96 3.25 11.49
C VAL A 70 -0.61 3.04 10.80
N ILE A 71 -0.10 1.81 10.89
CA ILE A 71 1.10 1.39 10.16
C ILE A 71 0.83 1.51 8.67
N ASP A 72 1.76 2.13 7.94
CA ASP A 72 1.69 2.20 6.48
C ASP A 72 1.53 0.79 5.88
N PRO A 73 0.43 0.52 5.14
CA PRO A 73 0.17 -0.78 4.53
C PRO A 73 1.31 -1.31 3.66
N TYR A 74 2.08 -0.44 3.01
CA TYR A 74 3.22 -0.85 2.19
C TYR A 74 4.39 -1.38 3.04
N LYS A 75 4.50 -0.98 4.32
CA LYS A 75 5.50 -1.52 5.26
C LYS A 75 5.14 -2.90 5.80
N LEU A 76 3.89 -3.34 5.62
CA LEU A 76 3.44 -4.69 5.99
C LEU A 76 3.82 -5.76 4.95
N LEU A 77 4.28 -5.34 3.76
CA LEU A 77 4.70 -6.22 2.69
C LEU A 77 6.13 -6.73 2.91
N PRO A 78 6.47 -7.93 2.39
CA PRO A 78 7.84 -8.43 2.47
C PRO A 78 8.78 -7.49 1.72
N LYS A 79 9.99 -7.35 2.25
CA LYS A 79 11.07 -6.66 1.53
C LYS A 79 11.39 -7.45 0.27
N LEU A 80 11.32 -6.79 -0.89
CA LEU A 80 11.58 -7.42 -2.18
C LEU A 80 13.06 -7.82 -2.35
N PHE A 81 13.98 -7.20 -1.62
CA PHE A 81 15.41 -7.42 -1.76
C PHE A 81 16.02 -7.66 -0.39
N VAL A 82 16.61 -8.84 -0.21
CA VAL A 82 17.29 -9.25 1.03
C VAL A 82 18.81 -9.07 0.91
N ASP A 83 19.34 -9.00 -0.32
CA ASP A 83 20.77 -9.24 -0.57
C ASP A 83 21.36 -8.37 -1.69
N VAL A 84 20.92 -7.12 -1.80
CA VAL A 84 21.48 -6.17 -2.78
C VAL A 84 21.98 -4.96 -2.02
N SER A 85 23.17 -4.49 -2.38
CA SER A 85 23.90 -3.37 -1.76
C SER A 85 22.97 -2.28 -1.22
N ALA A 86 23.34 -1.65 -0.10
CA ALA A 86 22.58 -0.59 0.58
C ALA A 86 22.04 0.53 -0.35
N GLU A 87 22.63 0.69 -1.54
CA GLU A 87 22.15 1.56 -2.62
C GLU A 87 20.80 1.15 -3.20
N ASN A 88 20.52 -0.14 -3.38
CA ASN A 88 19.25 -0.61 -3.92
C ASN A 88 18.12 -0.62 -2.88
N GLU A 89 18.43 -0.85 -1.58
CA GLU A 89 17.48 -0.61 -0.49
C GLU A 89 17.07 0.87 -0.42
N LYS A 90 18.02 1.80 -0.64
CA LYS A 90 17.73 3.23 -0.77
C LYS A 90 16.74 3.52 -1.90
N ILE A 91 16.80 2.85 -3.05
CA ILE A 91 15.87 3.09 -4.16
C ILE A 91 14.42 2.68 -3.83
N LEU A 92 14.21 1.70 -2.95
CA LEU A 92 12.88 1.23 -2.54
C LEU A 92 12.24 2.07 -1.44
N CYS A 93 13.08 2.53 -0.52
CA CYS A 93 12.68 3.20 0.72
C CYS A 93 13.02 4.70 0.74
N SER A 94 13.69 5.24 -0.29
CA SER A 94 13.94 6.67 -0.35
C SER A 94 12.61 7.39 -0.45
N ASP A 95 12.35 8.30 0.47
CA ASP A 95 11.28 9.30 0.37
C ASP A 95 11.55 10.34 -0.73
N ASP A 96 12.61 10.17 -1.51
CA ASP A 96 13.01 11.08 -2.58
C ASP A 96 12.11 10.89 -3.79
N ASP A 97 11.34 11.92 -4.14
CA ASP A 97 10.40 11.93 -5.27
C ASP A 97 11.08 11.76 -6.64
N THR A 98 12.42 11.83 -6.68
CA THR A 98 13.22 11.72 -7.91
C THR A 98 13.41 10.27 -8.41
N LEU A 99 13.23 9.26 -7.54
CA LEU A 99 13.28 7.83 -7.89
C LEU A 99 11.93 7.11 -7.76
N ASN A 100 10.91 7.81 -7.26
CA ASN A 100 9.71 7.23 -6.66
C ASN A 100 8.48 7.24 -7.58
N ASN A 101 8.07 6.05 -8.04
CA ASN A 101 6.69 5.57 -8.27
C ASN A 101 6.70 4.48 -9.35
N GLY A 102 6.98 3.23 -8.95
CA GLY A 102 7.03 2.07 -9.84
C GLY A 102 8.44 1.68 -10.29
N GLY A 103 9.43 2.57 -10.16
CA GLY A 103 10.84 2.27 -10.46
C GLY A 103 11.39 1.09 -9.67
N ALA A 104 11.04 0.97 -8.39
CA ALA A 104 11.52 -0.10 -7.53
C ALA A 104 10.91 -1.47 -7.90
N ALA A 105 9.60 -1.53 -8.21
CA ALA A 105 8.94 -2.72 -8.73
C ALA A 105 9.47 -3.08 -10.14
N LEU A 106 9.77 -2.07 -10.97
CA LEU A 106 10.37 -2.25 -12.30
C LEU A 106 11.80 -2.78 -12.21
N ILE A 107 12.60 -2.31 -11.25
CA ILE A 107 13.95 -2.82 -10.97
C ILE A 107 13.87 -4.26 -10.46
N ALA A 108 12.93 -4.57 -9.57
CA ALA A 108 12.64 -5.94 -9.12
C ALA A 108 12.28 -6.85 -10.30
N TYR A 109 11.39 -6.38 -11.18
CA TYR A 109 11.01 -7.10 -12.39
C TYR A 109 12.19 -7.29 -13.36
N ARG A 110 13.02 -6.26 -13.55
CA ARG A 110 14.27 -6.36 -14.34
C ARG A 110 15.23 -7.39 -13.73
N LYS A 111 15.35 -7.42 -12.39
CA LYS A 111 16.19 -8.40 -11.68
C LYS A 111 15.66 -9.83 -11.85
N LEU A 112 14.34 -10.03 -11.90
CA LEU A 112 13.74 -11.35 -12.20
C LEU A 112 14.14 -11.87 -13.60
N GLN A 113 14.40 -10.99 -14.55
CA GLN A 113 14.84 -11.38 -15.90
C GLN A 113 16.32 -11.78 -15.96
N TYR A 114 17.10 -11.49 -14.90
CA TYR A 114 18.51 -11.87 -14.84
C TYR A 114 18.68 -13.39 -14.63
N GLU A 115 19.51 -14.02 -15.46
CA GLU A 115 19.69 -15.47 -15.49
C GLU A 115 20.47 -16.01 -14.28
N GLY A 116 21.30 -15.16 -13.64
CA GLY A 116 22.11 -15.56 -12.48
C GLY A 116 21.35 -15.66 -11.15
N MET A 117 20.05 -15.38 -11.11
CA MET A 117 19.24 -15.43 -9.89
C MET A 117 18.79 -16.86 -9.57
N GLY A 118 19.01 -17.31 -8.33
CA GLY A 118 18.57 -18.62 -7.86
C GLY A 118 17.03 -18.79 -7.91
N ASN A 119 16.56 -20.00 -8.20
CA ASN A 119 15.12 -20.30 -8.31
C ASN A 119 14.32 -19.93 -7.05
N TYR A 120 14.92 -20.04 -5.86
CA TYR A 120 14.30 -19.65 -4.60
C TYR A 120 14.12 -18.12 -4.52
N GLU A 121 15.18 -17.35 -4.76
CA GLU A 121 15.13 -15.88 -4.76
C GLU A 121 14.12 -15.36 -5.78
N ARG A 122 14.12 -15.95 -6.98
CA ARG A 122 13.16 -15.62 -8.05
C ARG A 122 11.70 -15.83 -7.61
N LYS A 123 11.41 -16.93 -6.91
CA LYS A 123 10.07 -17.21 -6.39
C LYS A 123 9.65 -16.20 -5.31
N GLN A 124 10.55 -15.87 -4.38
CA GLN A 124 10.28 -14.89 -3.32
C GLN A 124 10.02 -13.49 -3.90
N LEU A 125 10.87 -13.03 -4.81
CA LEU A 125 10.74 -11.74 -5.47
C LEU A 125 9.42 -11.65 -6.27
N LYS A 126 9.07 -12.72 -7.00
CA LYS A 126 7.79 -12.80 -7.71
C LYS A 126 6.60 -12.75 -6.75
N ALA A 127 6.63 -13.50 -5.66
CA ALA A 127 5.55 -13.51 -4.67
C ALA A 127 5.37 -12.12 -4.03
N GLY A 128 6.46 -11.45 -3.69
CA GLY A 128 6.43 -10.07 -3.18
C GLY A 128 5.83 -9.11 -4.21
N LEU A 129 6.28 -9.14 -5.47
CA LEU A 129 5.71 -8.27 -6.52
C LEU A 129 4.20 -8.45 -6.69
N LEU A 130 3.70 -9.69 -6.63
CA LEU A 130 2.26 -9.96 -6.71
C LEU A 130 1.50 -9.36 -5.53
N GLN A 131 2.08 -9.40 -4.32
CA GLN A 131 1.51 -8.75 -3.13
C GLN A 131 1.46 -7.23 -3.26
N TYR A 132 2.51 -6.60 -3.81
CA TYR A 132 2.51 -5.16 -4.09
C TYR A 132 1.43 -4.79 -5.12
N CYS A 133 1.33 -5.51 -6.24
CA CYS A 133 0.30 -5.26 -7.25
C CYS A 133 -1.13 -5.42 -6.71
N GLU A 134 -1.34 -6.43 -5.85
CA GLU A 134 -2.63 -6.64 -5.21
C GLU A 134 -2.98 -5.49 -4.24
N LEU A 135 -2.00 -5.03 -3.44
CA LEU A 135 -2.18 -3.86 -2.57
C LEU A 135 -2.46 -2.59 -3.37
N ASP A 136 -1.76 -2.30 -4.47
CA ASP A 136 -2.01 -1.09 -5.28
C ASP A 136 -3.47 -1.05 -5.77
N THR A 137 -3.98 -2.19 -6.22
CA THR A 137 -5.38 -2.31 -6.66
C THR A 137 -6.34 -2.12 -5.48
N PHE A 138 -6.03 -2.74 -4.35
CA PHE A 138 -6.88 -2.68 -3.16
C PHE A 138 -6.84 -1.32 -2.47
N ALA A 139 -5.71 -0.61 -2.52
CA ALA A 139 -5.54 0.74 -2.02
C ALA A 139 -6.57 1.69 -2.65
N MET A 140 -6.80 1.59 -3.96
CA MET A 140 -7.82 2.37 -4.64
C MET A 140 -9.24 2.07 -4.11
N VAL A 141 -9.53 0.80 -3.76
CA VAL A 141 -10.81 0.42 -3.15
C VAL A 141 -10.95 1.01 -1.75
N MET A 142 -9.90 0.92 -0.93
CA MET A 142 -9.88 1.50 0.41
C MET A 142 -10.10 3.01 0.38
N LEU A 143 -9.43 3.72 -0.53
CA LEU A 143 -9.61 5.16 -0.73
C LEU A 143 -11.05 5.51 -1.15
N PHE A 144 -11.58 4.79 -2.13
CA PHE A 144 -12.95 5.02 -2.59
C PHE A 144 -13.98 4.80 -1.47
N GLU A 145 -13.84 3.71 -0.70
CA GLU A 145 -14.74 3.45 0.42
C GLU A 145 -14.61 4.51 1.51
N ALA A 146 -13.41 5.02 1.77
CA ALA A 146 -13.21 6.12 2.70
C ALA A 146 -13.97 7.36 2.27
N TRP A 147 -13.78 7.80 1.02
CA TRP A 147 -14.42 9.00 0.50
C TRP A 147 -15.93 8.86 0.40
N LYS A 148 -16.43 7.68 0.04
CA LYS A 148 -17.87 7.39 -0.01
C LYS A 148 -18.53 7.47 1.38
N ASN A 149 -17.84 7.00 2.42
CA ASN A 149 -18.37 6.98 3.80
C ASN A 149 -17.84 8.13 4.66
N TRP A 150 -17.18 9.11 4.05
CA TRP A 150 -16.64 10.29 4.73
C TRP A 150 -17.71 11.10 5.51
N PRO A 151 -18.96 11.24 5.04
CA PRO A 151 -20.01 11.93 5.80
C PRO A 151 -20.31 11.29 7.16
N GLU A 152 -20.06 9.99 7.33
CA GLU A 152 -20.34 9.25 8.57
C GLU A 152 -19.26 9.48 9.64
N CYS A 153 -18.08 10.00 9.27
CA CYS A 153 -16.99 10.28 10.22
C CYS A 153 -17.24 11.54 11.08
N ASN A 154 -18.13 12.46 10.69
CA ASN A 154 -18.36 13.72 11.41
C ASN A 154 -19.44 13.66 12.51
N VAL A 155 -20.05 12.50 12.75
CA VAL A 155 -21.16 12.38 13.74
C VAL A 155 -20.65 12.06 15.16
N GLY A 156 -19.33 12.07 15.39
CA GLY A 156 -18.69 11.59 16.62
C GLY A 156 -18.01 12.64 17.50
N SER A 157 -18.17 13.93 17.23
CA SER A 157 -17.57 15.00 18.05
C SER A 157 -18.54 16.16 18.25
N SER A 158 -19.46 15.97 19.18
CA SER A 158 -20.29 17.01 19.79
C SER A 158 -20.52 16.66 21.26
#